data_AF-A0A645ESE8-F1
#
_entry.id   AF-A0A645ESE8-F1
#
_cell.length_a   1.000
_cell.length_b   1.000
_cell.length_c   1.000
_cell.angle_alpha   90.00
_cell.angle_beta   90.00
_cell.angle_gamma   90.00
#
_symmetry.space_group_name_H-M   'P 1'
#
loop_
_entity.id
_entity.type
_entity.pdbx_description
1 polymer ?
#
loop_
_entity_poly.entity_id
_entity_poly.type
_entity_poly.pdbx_seq_one_letter_code
_entity_poly.pdbx_strand_id
1 'polypeptide(L)' 'MEVINSLSVSLRFFSINEHKGMIEAKMQVAVPNNQVLDKLIFNLKKIKGVKSVSRTSNV' A
#
# COMPACT_ATOMS: atom_id res chain seq x y z
N MET A 1 3.35 -9.43 0.03
CA MET A 1 2.77 -9.98 1.27
C MET A 1 3.68 -9.78 2.50
N GLU A 2 5.00 -9.87 2.37
CA GLU A 2 5.94 -9.74 3.51
C GLU A 2 5.83 -8.41 4.29
N VAL A 3 5.72 -7.27 3.61
CA VAL A 3 5.61 -5.94 4.26
C VAL A 3 4.30 -5.77 5.03
N ILE A 4 3.22 -6.44 4.61
CA ILE A 4 1.91 -6.36 5.27
C ILE A 4 1.93 -7.21 6.55
N ASN A 5 2.49 -8.42 6.44
CA ASN A 5 2.63 -9.35 7.56
C ASN A 5 3.58 -8.82 8.63
N SER A 6 4.66 -8.14 8.26
CA SER A 6 5.62 -7.57 9.23
C SER A 6 5.04 -6.41 10.05
N LEU A 7 4.01 -5.74 9.54
CA LEU A 7 3.35 -4.62 10.22
C LEU A 7 2.07 -5.04 10.95
N SER A 8 1.70 -6.33 10.94
CA SER A 8 0.44 -6.83 11.49
C SER A 8 -0.79 -6.07 10.99
N VAL A 9 -0.75 -5.62 9.73
CA VAL A 9 -1.81 -4.81 9.12
C VAL A 9 -2.80 -5.74 8.44
N SER A 10 -4.09 -5.58 8.74
CA SER A 10 -5.14 -6.38 8.09
C SER A 10 -5.45 -5.81 6.70
N LEU A 11 -5.26 -6.64 5.67
CA LEU A 11 -5.62 -6.33 4.29
C LEU A 11 -7.11 -6.59 4.06
N ARG A 12 -7.87 -5.54 3.69
CA ARG A 12 -9.31 -5.64 3.41
C ARG A 12 -9.61 -5.82 1.93
N PHE A 13 -8.84 -5.14 1.09
CA PHE A 13 -8.99 -5.19 -0.36
C PHE A 13 -7.64 -5.01 -1.02
N PHE A 14 -7.42 -5.76 -2.09
CA PHE A 14 -6.27 -5.60 -2.97
C PHE A 14 -6.73 -5.81 -4.40
N SER A 15 -6.32 -4.91 -5.28
CA SER A 15 -6.46 -5.07 -6.72
C SER A 15 -5.21 -4.55 -7.39
N ILE A 16 -4.90 -5.14 -8.53
CA ILE A 16 -3.77 -4.77 -9.36
C ILE A 16 -4.28 -4.69 -10.79
N ASN A 17 -4.01 -3.57 -11.44
CA ASN A 17 -4.37 -3.34 -12.83
C ASN A 17 -3.11 -2.95 -13.59
N GLU A 18 -3.01 -3.41 -14.83
CA GLU A 18 -2.00 -2.95 -15.76
C GLU A 18 -2.65 -1.97 -16.74
N HIS A 19 -2.02 -0.82 -16.94
CA HIS A 19 -2.46 0.14 -17.94
C HIS A 19 -1.25 0.74 -18.64
N LYS A 20 -1.14 0.49 -19.97
CA LYS A 20 -0.06 1.00 -20.84
C LYS A 20 1.34 0.72 -20.28
N GLY A 21 1.57 -0.50 -19.79
CA GLY A 21 2.86 -0.93 -19.23
C GLY A 21 3.18 -0.36 -17.84
N MET A 22 2.25 0.37 -17.21
CA MET A 22 2.33 0.74 -15.80
C MET A 22 1.41 -0.16 -14.97
N ILE A 23 1.97 -0.67 -13.88
CA ILE A 23 1.22 -1.44 -12.89
C ILE A 23 0.71 -0.48 -11.82
N GLU A 24 -0.61 -0.48 -11.60
CA GLU A 24 -1.26 0.24 -10.52
C GLU A 24 -1.87 -0.76 -9.54
N ALA A 25 -1.39 -0.74 -8.30
CA ALA A 25 -1.96 -1.53 -7.21
C ALA A 25 -2.79 -0.62 -6.29
N LYS A 26 -4.05 -1.00 -6.03
CA LYS A 26 -4.92 -0.35 -5.06
C LYS A 26 -5.16 -1.28 -3.89
N MET A 27 -4.99 -0.74 -2.68
CA MET A 27 -5.04 -1.52 -1.47
C MET A 27 -5.83 -0.79 -0.38
N GLN A 28 -6.72 -1.48 0.30
CA GLN A 28 -7.38 -0.99 1.51
C GLN A 28 -6.92 -1.81 2.69
N VAL A 29 -6.47 -1.11 3.74
CA VAL A 29 -5.91 -1.72 4.94
C VAL A 29 -6.57 -1.17 6.19
N ALA A 30 -6.76 -2.03 7.19
CA ALA A 30 -7.13 -1.61 8.54
C ALA A 30 -5.85 -1.38 9.34
N VAL A 31 -5.67 -0.15 9.82
CA VAL A 31 -4.53 0.26 10.64
C VAL A 31 -5.04 0.85 11.95
N PRO A 32 -4.32 0.65 13.07
CA PRO A 32 -4.77 1.15 14.37
C PRO A 32 -4.60 2.66 14.52
N ASN A 33 -3.71 3.28 13.75
CA ASN A 33 -3.46 4.72 13.75
C ASN A 33 -2.70 5.17 12.48
N ASN A 34 -2.56 6.49 12.30
CA ASN A 34 -1.85 7.07 11.15
C ASN A 34 -0.35 6.77 11.16
N GLN A 35 0.31 6.61 12.31
CA GLN A 35 1.74 6.30 12.36
C GLN A 35 2.07 4.94 11.71
N VAL A 36 1.19 3.94 11.91
CA VAL A 36 1.33 2.63 11.24
C VAL A 36 1.11 2.76 9.74
N LEU A 37 0.16 3.60 9.31
CA LEU A 37 -0.06 3.86 7.88
C LEU A 37 1.15 4.52 7.22
N ASP A 38 1.74 5.51 7.88
CA ASP A 38 2.92 6.22 7.37
C ASP A 38 4.12 5.28 7.25
N LYS A 39 4.32 4.39 8.24
CA LYS A 39 5.34 3.32 8.16
C LYS A 39 5.06 2.37 7.00
N LEU A 40 3.81 1.97 6.77
CA LEU A 40 3.45 1.12 5.63
C LEU A 40 3.77 1.81 4.31
N ILE A 41 3.33 3.06 4.12
CA ILE A 41 3.60 3.85 2.91
C ILE A 41 5.10 4.00 2.68
N PHE A 42 5.87 4.29 3.72
CA PHE A 42 7.32 4.41 3.65
C PHE A 42 8.00 3.12 3.20
N ASN A 43 7.59 1.96 3.76
CA ASN A 43 8.13 0.67 3.35
C ASN A 43 7.74 0.30 1.91
N LEU A 44 6.51 0.60 1.48
CA LEU A 44 6.09 0.36 0.09
C LEU A 44 6.90 1.19 -0.90
N LYS A 45 7.24 2.45 -0.57
CA LYS A 45 8.11 3.31 -1.40
C LYS A 45 9.54 2.79 -1.55
N LYS A 46 10.01 1.95 -0.63
CA LYS A 46 11.37 1.35 -0.70
C LYS A 46 11.46 0.14 -1.62
N ILE A 47 10.33 -0.43 -2.05
CA ILE A 47 10.33 -1.59 -2.93
C ILE A 47 10.86 -1.16 -4.30
N LYS A 48 11.93 -1.81 -4.77
CA LYS A 48 12.51 -1.54 -6.09
C LYS A 48 11.44 -1.72 -7.17
N GLY A 49 11.26 -0.69 -8.00
CA GLY A 49 10.24 -0.67 -9.07
C GLY A 49 8.93 0.05 -8.68
N VAL A 50 8.71 0.37 -7.40
CA VAL A 50 7.59 1.24 -7.00
C VAL A 50 7.95 2.69 -7.28
N LYS A 51 7.23 3.31 -8.23
CA LYS A 51 7.45 4.72 -8.61
C LYS A 51 6.87 5.70 -7.58
N SER A 52 5.68 5.40 -7.07
CA SER A 52 5.00 6.25 -6.09
C SER A 52 4.00 5.45 -5.26
N VAL A 53 3.68 5.97 -4.08
CA VAL A 53 2.63 5.47 -3.18
C VAL A 53 1.93 6.67 -2.59
N SER A 54 0.60 6.73 -2.74
CA SER A 54 -0.26 7.79 -2.22
C SER A 54 -1.36 7.19 -1.35
N ARG A 55 -1.76 7.92 -0.31
CA ARG A 55 -2.94 7.61 0.49
C ARG A 55 -4.17 8.09 -0.28
N THR A 56 -5.12 7.21 -0.53
CA THR A 56 -6.45 7.60 -1.03
C THR A 56 -7.34 7.97 0.14
N SER A 57 -8.04 9.09 0.02
CA SER A 57 -9.11 9.48 0.94
C SER A 57 -10.42 9.39 0.16
N ASN A 58 -11.43 8.73 0.74
CA ASN A 58 -12.81 8.89 0.26
C ASN A 58 -13.30 10.23 0.82
N VAL A 59 -13.00 11.32 0.11
CA VAL A 59 -13.71 12.59 0.30
C VAL A 59 -14.85 12.61 -0.69
#